data_AF-A0A4R6H5J2-F1
#
_entry.id   AF-A0A4R6H5J2-F1
#
_cell.length_a   1.000
_cell.length_b   1.000
_cell.length_c   1.000
_cell.angle_alpha   90.00
_cell.angle_beta   90.00
_cell.angle_gamma   90.00
#
_symmetry.space_group_name_H-M   'P 1'
#
loop_
_entity.id
_entity.type
_entity.pdbx_description
1 polymer ?
#
loop_
_entity_poly.entity_id
_entity_poly.type
_entity_poly.pdbx_seq_one_letter_code
_entity_poly.pdbx_strand_id
1 'polypeptide(L)'
;MKMIHYCSMGLLCLLLLMASCEKGDDGLQGPPGEKGETGAQGIPGLDGKMLRHGNQPPSVSDGSEGDFYIDTENNDLYGPKTASGWGNPTSLTGIDGKDGSKILRGYGKPSASIGAIGDYYLSTSMVSLYGPKRSTGWGNGISLQGTKGDKGDPGTANVISTDWTAYKVASMNTKKVVIYAYIPRASISRLVANTDANSLYDLINNKNGTLLVYHRNEWDGLFSIPSLQYMGSWDVRSSLSWKLINTKDWENYIIIEVDYISGDEFVSAGMVFGTDKPEFRFVMIPQGAISASASTKFGDDLSGLSYSDAQSLFDFKE
;
A
#
# COMPACT_ATOMS: atom_id res chain seq x y z
N MET A 1 89.94 -105.53 93.44
CA MET A 1 88.47 -105.48 93.30
C MET A 1 88.11 -104.53 92.15
N LYS A 2 87.66 -105.10 91.02
CA LYS A 2 87.28 -104.41 89.76
C LYS A 2 85.75 -104.11 89.68
N MET A 3 85.11 -103.73 90.79
CA MET A 3 83.63 -103.69 90.88
C MET A 3 83.01 -102.31 91.18
N ILE A 4 83.79 -101.22 91.32
CA ILE A 4 83.24 -99.93 91.77
C ILE A 4 83.04 -98.90 90.62
N HIS A 5 83.63 -99.12 89.44
CA HIS A 5 83.53 -98.16 88.31
C HIS A 5 82.28 -98.32 87.42
N TYR A 6 81.46 -99.36 87.62
CA TYR A 6 80.25 -99.58 86.82
C TYR A 6 78.98 -98.95 87.41
N CYS A 7 79.02 -98.44 88.66
CA CYS A 7 77.84 -97.90 89.33
C CYS A 7 77.62 -96.39 89.11
N SER A 8 78.65 -95.59 88.82
CA SER A 8 78.48 -94.14 88.65
C SER A 8 78.19 -93.70 87.21
N MET A 9 78.55 -94.50 86.20
CA MET A 9 78.22 -94.24 84.80
C MET A 9 76.74 -94.52 84.48
N GLY A 10 76.07 -95.37 85.27
CA GLY A 10 74.63 -95.64 85.15
C GLY A 10 73.73 -94.51 85.66
N LEU A 11 74.25 -93.66 86.56
CA LEU A 11 73.49 -92.54 87.15
C LEU A 11 73.38 -91.33 86.18
N LEU A 12 74.34 -91.18 85.26
CA LEU A 12 74.39 -90.06 84.33
C LEU A 12 73.52 -90.27 83.06
N CYS A 13 73.21 -91.53 82.71
CA CYS A 13 72.27 -91.85 81.61
C CYS A 13 70.79 -91.86 82.02
N LEU A 14 70.47 -91.87 83.32
CA LEU A 14 69.07 -91.90 83.81
C LEU A 14 68.43 -90.50 83.95
N LEU A 15 69.24 -89.44 83.94
CA LEU A 15 68.74 -88.05 83.98
C LEU A 15 68.37 -87.49 82.59
N LEU A 16 68.66 -88.23 81.51
CA LEU A 16 68.33 -87.85 80.13
C LEU A 16 66.96 -88.39 79.63
N LEU A 17 66.09 -88.89 80.52
CA LEU A 17 64.83 -89.55 80.15
C LEU A 17 63.53 -88.98 80.77
N MET A 18 63.58 -87.83 81.46
CA MET A 18 62.35 -87.09 81.82
C MET A 18 61.88 -86.24 80.64
N ALA A 19 61.44 -86.94 79.61
CA ALA A 19 60.76 -86.43 78.45
C ALA A 19 59.35 -85.91 78.81
N SER A 20 58.94 -84.88 78.07
CA SER A 20 57.62 -84.81 77.44
C SER A 20 56.38 -84.56 78.32
N CYS A 21 55.90 -83.32 78.35
CA CYS A 21 54.52 -82.99 77.93
C CYS A 21 54.30 -81.46 77.92
N GLU A 22 54.12 -80.85 76.75
CA GLU A 22 53.37 -79.59 76.62
C GLU A 22 52.28 -79.80 75.57
N LYS A 23 51.02 -79.69 75.99
CA LYS A 23 49.82 -79.76 75.14
C LYS A 23 49.32 -78.33 74.94
N GLY A 24 49.27 -77.90 73.68
CA GLY A 24 48.99 -76.53 73.26
C GLY A 24 47.52 -76.12 73.23
N ASP A 25 47.38 -74.79 73.26
CA ASP A 25 46.42 -73.86 72.64
C ASP A 25 44.91 -73.99 72.88
N ASP A 26 44.31 -72.84 73.23
CA ASP A 26 43.28 -72.23 72.38
C ASP A 26 43.76 -70.81 72.00
N GLY A 27 44.11 -70.63 70.73
CA GLY A 27 44.71 -69.39 70.20
C GLY A 27 43.71 -68.23 70.11
N LEU A 28 44.23 -67.01 70.27
CA LEU A 28 43.48 -65.76 70.08
C LEU A 28 42.83 -65.72 68.68
N GLN A 29 41.56 -65.33 68.61
CA GLN A 29 40.83 -65.13 67.35
C GLN A 29 41.59 -64.15 66.46
N GLY A 30 41.90 -64.57 65.22
CA GLY A 30 42.71 -63.79 64.29
C GLY A 30 42.07 -62.44 63.91
N PRO A 31 42.87 -61.44 63.51
CA PRO A 31 42.38 -60.13 63.12
C PRO A 31 41.40 -60.23 61.93
N PRO A 32 40.39 -59.34 61.82
CA PRO A 32 39.51 -59.27 60.67
C PRO A 32 40.29 -59.17 59.36
N GLY A 33 39.88 -59.95 58.35
CA GLY A 33 40.56 -59.99 57.05
C GLY A 33 40.64 -58.61 56.39
N GLU A 34 41.74 -58.38 55.66
CA GLU A 34 41.96 -57.12 54.94
C GLU A 34 40.78 -56.82 53.99
N LYS A 35 40.36 -55.55 53.94
CA LYS A 35 39.33 -55.10 53.01
C LYS A 35 39.81 -55.39 51.58
N GLY A 36 39.02 -56.15 50.82
CA GLY A 36 39.37 -56.52 49.45
C GLY A 36 39.73 -55.30 48.58
N GLU A 37 40.72 -55.48 47.72
CA GLU A 37 41.19 -54.45 46.81
C GLU A 37 40.04 -53.91 45.94
N THR A 38 40.02 -52.60 45.70
CA THR A 38 39.06 -51.99 44.77
C THR A 38 39.24 -52.63 43.40
N GLY A 39 38.14 -53.14 42.82
CA GLY A 39 38.18 -53.78 41.50
C GLY A 39 38.78 -52.85 40.44
N ALA A 40 39.54 -53.42 39.51
CA ALA A 40 40.18 -52.68 38.43
C ALA A 40 39.17 -51.82 37.65
N GLN A 41 39.53 -50.58 37.34
CA GLN A 41 38.73 -49.69 36.50
C GLN A 41 38.50 -50.36 35.13
N GLY A 42 37.26 -50.32 34.63
CA GLY A 42 36.92 -50.85 33.31
C GLY A 42 37.70 -50.17 32.18
N ILE A 43 37.99 -50.91 31.11
CA ILE A 43 38.62 -50.37 29.90
C ILE A 43 37.75 -49.24 29.32
N PRO A 44 38.32 -48.05 28.99
CA PRO A 44 37.60 -47.03 28.24
C PRO A 44 37.00 -47.60 26.95
N GLY A 45 35.82 -47.11 26.56
CA GLY A 45 35.22 -47.48 25.27
C GLY A 45 36.09 -47.01 24.10
N LEU A 46 36.04 -47.72 22.97
CA LEU A 46 36.74 -47.31 21.75
C LEU A 46 36.25 -45.94 21.28
N ASP A 47 37.16 -45.09 20.82
CA ASP A 47 36.82 -43.80 20.23
C ASP A 47 35.86 -43.99 19.04
N GLY A 48 34.78 -43.18 19.04
CA GLY A 48 33.82 -43.15 17.94
C GLY A 48 34.45 -42.66 16.64
N LYS A 49 33.84 -42.99 15.50
CA LYS A 49 34.26 -42.46 14.20
C LYS A 49 33.97 -40.96 14.13
N MET A 50 34.93 -40.17 13.67
CA MET A 50 34.85 -38.71 13.68
C MET A 50 34.64 -38.17 12.26
N LEU A 51 33.83 -37.10 12.15
CA LEU A 51 33.82 -36.23 10.98
C LEU A 51 34.79 -35.06 11.23
N ARG A 52 35.83 -34.98 10.42
CA ARG A 52 36.89 -33.97 10.48
C ARG A 52 36.71 -32.95 9.37
N HIS A 53 37.38 -31.81 9.47
CA HIS A 53 37.42 -30.82 8.40
C HIS A 53 38.76 -30.10 8.34
N GLY A 54 39.08 -29.53 7.18
CA GLY A 54 40.20 -28.61 6.98
C GLY A 54 40.18 -28.04 5.58
N ASN A 55 41.08 -27.12 5.28
CA ASN A 55 41.07 -26.36 4.03
C ASN A 55 41.90 -27.00 2.91
N GLN A 56 42.31 -28.26 3.04
CA GLN A 56 43.10 -29.02 2.06
C GLN A 56 42.70 -30.50 2.12
N PRO A 57 43.02 -31.32 1.10
CA PRO A 57 42.76 -32.76 1.15
C PRO A 57 43.44 -33.43 2.35
N PRO A 58 42.80 -34.41 3.00
CA PRO A 58 43.36 -35.04 4.20
C PRO A 58 44.60 -35.88 3.87
N SER A 59 45.62 -35.77 4.72
CA SER A 59 46.82 -36.58 4.67
C SER A 59 46.61 -37.97 5.30
N VAL A 60 47.56 -38.88 5.08
CA VAL A 60 47.54 -40.23 5.67
C VAL A 60 47.58 -40.23 7.20
N SER A 61 48.11 -39.17 7.82
CA SER A 61 48.12 -38.98 9.28
C SER A 61 46.83 -38.40 9.84
N ASP A 62 45.96 -37.85 8.99
CA ASP A 62 44.71 -37.26 9.45
C ASP A 62 43.68 -38.36 9.74
N GLY A 63 43.19 -38.41 10.98
CA GLY A 63 42.11 -39.29 11.42
C GLY A 63 42.43 -40.79 11.48
N SER A 64 41.48 -41.53 12.04
CA SER A 64 41.53 -42.98 12.22
C SER A 64 40.70 -43.71 11.17
N GLU A 65 40.91 -45.01 10.99
CA GLU A 65 40.04 -45.81 10.10
C GLU A 65 38.56 -45.68 10.51
N GLY A 66 37.71 -45.44 9.50
CA GLY A 66 36.29 -45.17 9.62
C GLY A 66 35.92 -43.70 9.80
N ASP A 67 36.90 -42.80 9.99
CA ASP A 67 36.64 -41.35 10.02
C ASP A 67 36.21 -40.82 8.64
N PHE A 68 35.50 -39.70 8.64
CA PHE A 68 35.18 -38.89 7.46
C PHE A 68 35.92 -37.56 7.55
N TYR A 69 36.20 -36.92 6.40
CA TYR A 69 36.87 -35.62 6.35
C TYR A 69 36.25 -34.72 5.28
N ILE A 70 35.96 -33.47 5.61
CA ILE A 70 35.50 -32.44 4.68
C ILE A 70 36.65 -31.50 4.36
N ASP A 71 37.07 -31.47 3.09
CA ASP A 71 37.90 -30.40 2.56
C ASP A 71 37.00 -29.20 2.26
N THR A 72 37.11 -28.14 3.07
CA THR A 72 36.26 -26.95 2.97
C THR A 72 36.65 -26.01 1.85
N GLU A 73 37.85 -26.15 1.27
CA GLU A 73 38.29 -25.34 0.12
C GLU A 73 37.73 -25.94 -1.17
N ASN A 74 37.91 -27.25 -1.36
CA ASN A 74 37.43 -27.96 -2.55
C ASN A 74 35.98 -28.44 -2.42
N ASN A 75 35.38 -28.31 -1.23
CA ASN A 75 34.04 -28.81 -0.89
C ASN A 75 33.89 -30.31 -1.17
N ASP A 76 34.88 -31.08 -0.76
CA ASP A 76 34.96 -32.52 -1.00
C ASP A 76 34.83 -33.30 0.31
N LEU A 77 34.04 -34.37 0.27
CA LEU A 77 33.93 -35.34 1.37
C LEU A 77 34.78 -36.57 1.07
N TYR A 78 35.75 -36.82 1.94
CA TYR A 78 36.59 -38.01 1.95
C TYR A 78 36.09 -39.00 3.00
N GLY A 79 36.15 -40.28 2.68
CA GLY A 79 35.94 -41.37 3.63
C GLY A 79 34.73 -42.27 3.34
N PRO A 80 34.51 -43.29 4.20
CA PRO A 80 35.24 -43.55 5.44
C PRO A 80 36.71 -43.93 5.18
N LYS A 81 37.65 -43.42 6.00
CA LYS A 81 39.09 -43.75 5.89
C LYS A 81 39.28 -45.27 6.06
N THR A 82 40.08 -45.88 5.21
CA THR A 82 40.42 -47.31 5.29
C THR A 82 41.91 -47.48 5.63
N ALA A 83 42.35 -48.72 5.86
CA ALA A 83 43.78 -49.05 5.96
C ALA A 83 44.59 -48.57 4.74
N SER A 84 43.95 -48.45 3.56
CA SER A 84 44.56 -47.94 2.34
C SER A 84 44.54 -46.40 2.23
N GLY A 85 43.97 -45.70 3.21
CA GLY A 85 43.84 -44.24 3.24
C GLY A 85 42.42 -43.75 2.94
N TRP A 86 42.31 -42.49 2.53
CA TRP A 86 41.05 -41.74 2.41
C TRP A 86 40.24 -42.02 1.14
N GLY A 87 40.82 -42.68 0.13
CA GLY A 87 40.17 -42.94 -1.15
C GLY A 87 39.95 -41.68 -1.99
N ASN A 88 39.09 -41.78 -3.01
CA ASN A 88 38.70 -40.65 -3.85
C ASN A 88 37.62 -39.81 -3.15
N PRO A 89 37.67 -38.48 -3.25
CA PRO A 89 36.65 -37.62 -2.69
C PRO A 89 35.29 -37.78 -3.39
N THR A 90 34.24 -37.47 -2.66
CA THR A 90 32.91 -37.17 -3.18
C THR A 90 32.69 -35.66 -3.13
N SER A 91 32.52 -35.01 -4.28
CA SER A 91 32.23 -33.57 -4.28
C SER A 91 30.88 -33.30 -3.65
N LEU A 92 30.85 -32.32 -2.75
CA LEU A 92 29.65 -31.79 -2.11
C LEU A 92 29.04 -30.64 -2.91
N THR A 93 29.67 -30.25 -4.03
CA THR A 93 29.13 -29.23 -4.94
C THR A 93 28.23 -29.87 -5.98
N GLY A 94 27.02 -29.33 -6.12
CA GLY A 94 26.17 -29.59 -7.28
C GLY A 94 26.51 -28.65 -8.43
N ILE A 95 26.00 -28.95 -9.63
CA ILE A 95 25.95 -27.94 -10.69
C ILE A 95 25.03 -26.79 -10.24
N ASP A 96 25.37 -25.56 -10.63
CA ASP A 96 24.47 -24.43 -10.43
C ASP A 96 23.09 -24.73 -11.05
N GLY A 97 22.05 -24.27 -10.36
CA GLY A 97 20.70 -24.28 -10.92
C GLY A 97 20.66 -23.47 -12.22
N LYS A 98 19.81 -23.87 -13.18
CA LYS A 98 19.59 -23.05 -14.38
C LYS A 98 18.97 -21.71 -14.00
N ASP A 99 19.42 -20.64 -14.66
CA ASP A 99 18.77 -19.33 -14.59
C ASP A 99 17.26 -19.45 -14.80
N GLY A 100 16.49 -18.72 -13.98
CA GLY A 100 15.04 -18.62 -14.12
C GLY A 100 14.62 -17.76 -15.33
N SER A 101 13.35 -17.84 -15.69
CA SER A 101 12.76 -17.00 -16.75
C SER A 101 12.72 -15.52 -16.37
N LYS A 102 12.91 -14.64 -17.35
CA LYS A 102 12.83 -13.18 -17.18
C LYS A 102 11.53 -12.62 -17.76
N ILE A 103 11.08 -11.47 -17.24
CA ILE A 103 10.05 -10.65 -17.88
C ILE A 103 10.72 -9.44 -18.52
N LEU A 104 10.71 -9.40 -19.84
CA LEU A 104 11.28 -8.33 -20.65
C LEU A 104 10.23 -7.27 -21.00
N ARG A 105 10.65 -6.10 -21.47
CA ARG A 105 9.78 -4.99 -21.86
C ARG A 105 10.26 -4.34 -23.15
N GLY A 106 9.34 -3.90 -23.99
CA GLY A 106 9.65 -2.95 -25.06
C GLY A 106 8.42 -2.44 -25.79
N TYR A 107 8.65 -1.63 -26.83
CA TYR A 107 7.58 -0.86 -27.45
C TYR A 107 6.60 -1.75 -28.23
N GLY A 108 7.06 -2.54 -29.20
CA GLY A 108 6.22 -3.34 -30.11
C GLY A 108 6.13 -4.83 -29.76
N LYS A 109 5.74 -5.65 -30.75
CA LYS A 109 5.82 -7.13 -30.65
C LYS A 109 7.29 -7.56 -30.55
N PRO A 110 7.65 -8.50 -29.64
CA PRO A 110 9.04 -8.92 -29.52
C PRO A 110 9.52 -9.70 -30.75
N SER A 111 10.76 -9.45 -31.18
CA SER A 111 11.43 -10.23 -32.21
C SER A 111 11.91 -11.58 -31.65
N ALA A 112 12.17 -12.54 -32.55
CA ALA A 112 12.71 -13.84 -32.17
C ALA A 112 14.12 -13.77 -31.54
N SER A 113 14.87 -12.68 -31.75
CA SER A 113 16.20 -12.48 -31.15
C SER A 113 16.17 -12.01 -29.69
N ILE A 114 15.03 -11.52 -29.19
CA ILE A 114 14.90 -11.03 -27.82
C ILE A 114 14.56 -12.18 -26.87
N GLY A 115 15.27 -12.29 -25.74
CA GLY A 115 14.99 -13.24 -24.65
C GLY A 115 15.37 -14.69 -24.91
N ALA A 116 15.47 -15.46 -23.85
CA ALA A 116 15.68 -16.91 -23.85
C ALA A 116 14.34 -17.67 -23.92
N ILE A 117 14.38 -18.96 -24.25
CA ILE A 117 13.20 -19.84 -24.14
C ILE A 117 12.76 -19.86 -22.68
N GLY A 118 11.46 -19.68 -22.45
CA GLY A 118 10.87 -19.54 -21.11
C GLY A 118 10.59 -18.10 -20.68
N ASP A 119 11.21 -17.11 -21.32
CA ASP A 119 11.01 -15.69 -20.95
C ASP A 119 9.61 -15.19 -21.33
N TYR A 120 9.19 -14.13 -20.64
CA TYR A 120 7.99 -13.35 -20.93
C TYR A 120 8.37 -11.97 -21.46
N TYR A 121 7.46 -11.31 -22.16
CA TYR A 121 7.68 -9.98 -22.72
C TYR A 121 6.42 -9.12 -22.65
N LEU A 122 6.55 -7.93 -22.06
CA LEU A 122 5.50 -6.92 -22.00
C LEU A 122 5.68 -5.90 -23.12
N SER A 123 4.72 -5.85 -24.05
CA SER A 123 4.65 -4.84 -25.10
C SER A 123 3.86 -3.63 -24.62
N THR A 124 4.49 -2.45 -24.59
CA THR A 124 3.85 -1.24 -24.07
C THR A 124 2.94 -0.54 -25.08
N SER A 125 3.22 -0.63 -26.39
CA SER A 125 2.33 -0.04 -27.41
C SER A 125 1.09 -0.89 -27.66
N MET A 126 1.24 -2.21 -27.57
CA MET A 126 0.15 -3.17 -27.76
C MET A 126 -0.55 -3.54 -26.46
N VAL A 127 -0.05 -3.05 -25.32
CA VAL A 127 -0.53 -3.36 -23.96
C VAL A 127 -0.77 -4.86 -23.80
N SER A 128 0.21 -5.66 -24.23
CA SER A 128 0.06 -7.12 -24.37
C SER A 128 1.22 -7.87 -23.72
N LEU A 129 0.91 -8.97 -23.05
CA LEU A 129 1.87 -9.92 -22.50
C LEU A 129 2.11 -11.06 -23.49
N TYR A 130 3.36 -11.28 -23.87
CA TYR A 130 3.81 -12.39 -24.71
C TYR A 130 4.58 -13.39 -23.86
N GLY A 131 4.41 -14.68 -24.16
CA GLY A 131 5.21 -15.75 -23.59
C GLY A 131 4.41 -16.85 -22.88
N PRO A 132 5.11 -17.86 -22.32
CA PRO A 132 6.56 -18.00 -22.34
C PRO A 132 7.12 -18.24 -23.74
N LYS A 133 8.28 -17.66 -24.07
CA LYS A 133 8.94 -17.82 -25.38
C LYS A 133 9.25 -19.30 -25.63
N ARG A 134 8.92 -19.80 -26.81
CA ARG A 134 9.19 -21.18 -27.24
C ARG A 134 10.28 -21.19 -28.31
N SER A 135 10.76 -22.37 -28.69
CA SER A 135 11.68 -22.54 -29.83
C SER A 135 11.09 -22.01 -31.14
N THR A 136 9.76 -22.01 -31.27
CA THR A 136 9.02 -21.42 -32.39
C THR A 136 8.80 -19.91 -32.28
N GLY A 137 9.29 -19.27 -31.21
CA GLY A 137 9.16 -17.84 -30.95
C GLY A 137 8.12 -17.48 -29.88
N TRP A 138 7.65 -16.23 -29.92
CA TRP A 138 6.84 -15.60 -28.88
C TRP A 138 5.33 -15.90 -28.91
N GLY A 139 4.83 -16.49 -30.00
CA GLY A 139 3.39 -16.74 -30.18
C GLY A 139 2.55 -15.47 -30.27
N ASN A 140 1.27 -15.59 -29.91
CA ASN A 140 0.33 -14.47 -29.82
C ASN A 140 0.36 -13.89 -28.40
N GLY A 141 0.32 -12.57 -28.32
CA GLY A 141 0.22 -11.86 -27.05
C GLY A 141 -1.20 -11.88 -26.50
N ILE A 142 -1.32 -11.84 -25.19
CA ILE A 142 -2.58 -11.65 -24.47
C ILE A 142 -2.73 -10.16 -24.21
N SER A 143 -3.83 -9.55 -24.67
CA SER A 143 -4.13 -8.16 -24.35
C SER A 143 -4.36 -8.01 -22.85
N LEU A 144 -3.70 -7.02 -22.24
CA LEU A 144 -3.91 -6.61 -20.85
C LEU A 144 -4.88 -5.41 -20.76
N GLN A 145 -5.33 -4.89 -21.90
CA GLN A 145 -6.30 -3.81 -21.93
C GLN A 145 -7.71 -4.38 -21.75
N GLY A 146 -8.38 -3.98 -20.67
CA GLY A 146 -9.80 -4.26 -20.46
C GLY A 146 -10.70 -3.47 -21.43
N THR A 147 -12.01 -3.70 -21.34
CA THR A 147 -12.97 -2.85 -22.05
C THR A 147 -12.73 -1.39 -21.66
N LYS A 148 -12.85 -0.49 -22.64
CA LYS A 148 -12.82 0.95 -22.35
C LYS A 148 -13.93 1.20 -21.32
N GLY A 149 -13.58 1.78 -20.18
CA GLY A 149 -14.59 2.23 -19.21
C GLY A 149 -15.55 3.23 -19.86
N ASP A 150 -16.77 3.30 -19.33
CA ASP A 150 -17.77 4.22 -19.85
C ASP A 150 -17.25 5.65 -19.85
N LYS A 151 -17.63 6.41 -20.89
CA LYS A 151 -17.31 7.83 -20.94
C LYS A 151 -18.00 8.48 -19.74
N GLY A 152 -17.23 9.16 -18.88
CA GLY A 152 -17.82 9.98 -17.82
C GLY A 152 -18.84 10.96 -18.40
N ASP A 153 -19.91 11.22 -17.65
CA ASP A 153 -20.97 12.12 -18.09
C ASP A 153 -20.39 13.49 -18.51
N PRO A 154 -20.85 14.08 -19.62
CA PRO A 154 -20.45 15.43 -19.98
C PRO A 154 -20.73 16.41 -18.82
N GLY A 155 -19.81 17.32 -18.52
CA GLY A 155 -20.11 18.45 -17.64
C GLY A 155 -21.18 19.35 -18.29
N THR A 156 -22.33 19.50 -17.64
CA THR A 156 -23.55 20.11 -18.23
C THR A 156 -23.83 21.57 -17.81
N ALA A 157 -22.82 22.42 -17.62
CA ALA A 157 -23.09 23.85 -17.48
C ALA A 157 -23.26 24.50 -18.87
N ASN A 158 -24.44 24.34 -19.49
CA ASN A 158 -24.83 25.13 -20.66
C ASN A 158 -25.11 26.57 -20.18
N VAL A 159 -24.06 27.39 -20.09
CA VAL A 159 -24.20 28.80 -19.75
C VAL A 159 -24.97 29.51 -20.86
N ILE A 160 -26.10 30.11 -20.52
CA ILE A 160 -26.95 30.86 -21.44
C ILE A 160 -26.73 32.34 -21.17
N SER A 161 -26.17 33.07 -22.14
CA SER A 161 -25.99 34.51 -22.05
C SER A 161 -26.89 35.25 -23.04
N THR A 162 -27.33 36.43 -22.63
CA THR A 162 -27.94 37.40 -23.55
C THR A 162 -26.85 38.17 -24.29
N ASP A 163 -27.20 38.70 -25.46
CA ASP A 163 -26.52 39.89 -25.96
C ASP A 163 -26.69 41.06 -24.98
N TRP A 164 -25.89 42.09 -25.20
CA TRP A 164 -26.02 43.35 -24.48
C TRP A 164 -27.39 43.98 -24.78
N THR A 165 -28.18 44.22 -23.75
CA THR A 165 -29.57 44.66 -23.84
C THR A 165 -29.78 45.99 -23.13
N ALA A 166 -30.65 46.82 -23.68
CA ALA A 166 -31.00 48.12 -23.12
C ALA A 166 -31.92 47.97 -21.90
N TYR A 167 -32.12 49.10 -21.22
CA TYR A 167 -33.00 49.26 -20.07
C TYR A 167 -34.05 50.33 -20.34
N LYS A 168 -35.10 50.35 -19.52
CA LYS A 168 -36.10 51.41 -19.48
C LYS A 168 -36.10 52.05 -18.10
N VAL A 169 -36.10 53.38 -18.06
CA VAL A 169 -36.35 54.11 -16.81
C VAL A 169 -37.83 53.98 -16.47
N ALA A 170 -38.12 53.35 -15.34
CA ALA A 170 -39.47 53.11 -14.85
C ALA A 170 -39.99 54.32 -14.06
N SER A 171 -39.15 54.85 -13.18
CA SER A 171 -39.40 56.08 -12.46
C SER A 171 -38.09 56.74 -12.05
N MET A 172 -38.12 58.06 -11.93
CA MET A 172 -36.98 58.84 -11.49
C MET A 172 -37.48 60.05 -10.68
N ASN A 173 -36.86 60.26 -9.53
CA ASN A 173 -36.92 61.51 -8.79
C ASN A 173 -35.50 61.91 -8.36
N THR A 174 -35.38 63.02 -7.66
CA THR A 174 -34.09 63.58 -7.24
C THR A 174 -33.28 62.68 -6.29
N LYS A 175 -33.91 61.66 -5.70
CA LYS A 175 -33.29 60.76 -4.71
C LYS A 175 -33.34 59.27 -5.07
N LYS A 176 -34.13 58.89 -6.08
CA LYS A 176 -34.32 57.49 -6.48
C LYS A 176 -34.47 57.35 -7.98
N VAL A 177 -33.77 56.37 -8.55
CA VAL A 177 -33.99 55.89 -9.93
C VAL A 177 -34.40 54.42 -9.88
N VAL A 178 -35.45 54.08 -10.62
CA VAL A 178 -35.90 52.71 -10.81
C VAL A 178 -35.85 52.39 -12.29
N ILE A 179 -35.21 51.28 -12.64
CA ILE A 179 -35.10 50.82 -14.01
C ILE A 179 -35.58 49.39 -14.18
N TYR A 180 -36.01 49.07 -15.40
CA TYR A 180 -36.28 47.72 -15.86
C TYR A 180 -35.24 47.33 -16.91
N ALA A 181 -34.44 46.30 -16.62
CA ALA A 181 -33.53 45.70 -17.60
C ALA A 181 -34.19 44.44 -18.15
N TYR A 182 -34.56 44.47 -19.43
CA TYR A 182 -35.34 43.41 -20.08
C TYR A 182 -34.42 42.36 -20.72
N ILE A 183 -34.78 41.10 -20.57
CA ILE A 183 -34.23 39.98 -21.31
C ILE A 183 -34.91 39.90 -22.69
N PRO A 184 -34.12 39.80 -23.78
CA PRO A 184 -34.67 39.58 -25.10
C PRO A 184 -35.49 38.30 -25.19
N ARG A 185 -36.63 38.33 -25.89
CA ARG A 185 -37.52 37.17 -26.08
C ARG A 185 -36.79 35.94 -26.62
N ALA A 186 -35.82 36.14 -27.51
CA ALA A 186 -34.99 35.05 -28.06
C ALA A 186 -34.17 34.32 -26.98
N SER A 187 -33.65 35.07 -26.00
CA SER A 187 -32.90 34.49 -24.87
C SER A 187 -33.79 33.69 -23.93
N ILE A 188 -35.07 34.07 -23.81
CA ILE A 188 -36.07 33.30 -23.06
C ILE A 188 -36.42 32.00 -23.78
N SER A 189 -36.61 32.03 -25.10
CA SER A 189 -36.80 30.79 -25.87
C SER A 189 -35.62 29.82 -25.71
N ARG A 190 -34.40 30.36 -25.64
CA ARG A 190 -33.20 29.55 -25.35
C ARG A 190 -33.18 29.03 -23.91
N LEU A 191 -33.56 29.85 -22.93
CA LEU A 191 -33.71 29.42 -21.53
C LEU A 191 -34.67 28.23 -21.44
N VAL A 192 -35.90 28.40 -21.94
CA VAL A 192 -36.94 27.35 -21.95
C VAL A 192 -36.42 26.07 -22.59
N ALA A 193 -35.81 26.19 -23.78
CA ALA A 193 -35.32 25.03 -24.53
C ALA A 193 -34.15 24.28 -23.85
N ASN A 194 -33.43 24.92 -22.93
CA ASN A 194 -32.23 24.34 -22.31
C ASN A 194 -32.39 24.00 -20.82
N THR A 195 -33.45 24.48 -20.16
CA THR A 195 -33.59 24.36 -18.70
C THR A 195 -35.00 24.02 -18.22
N ASP A 196 -35.97 23.89 -19.12
CA ASP A 196 -37.40 23.77 -18.80
C ASP A 196 -37.93 24.88 -17.87
N ALA A 197 -37.21 26.01 -17.78
CA ALA A 197 -37.61 27.15 -16.97
C ALA A 197 -38.41 28.11 -17.84
N ASN A 198 -39.61 28.49 -17.40
CA ASN A 198 -40.51 29.34 -18.17
C ASN A 198 -40.22 30.85 -18.02
N SER A 199 -39.45 31.23 -17.01
CA SER A 199 -39.00 32.60 -16.76
C SER A 199 -37.71 32.62 -15.95
N LEU A 200 -37.11 33.80 -15.76
CA LEU A 200 -36.03 33.97 -14.78
C LEU A 200 -36.46 33.58 -13.37
N TYR A 201 -37.72 33.83 -13.02
CA TYR A 201 -38.26 33.47 -11.72
C TYR A 201 -38.29 31.97 -11.51
N ASP A 202 -38.76 31.25 -12.52
CA ASP A 202 -38.78 29.80 -12.51
C ASP A 202 -37.34 29.24 -12.44
N LEU A 203 -36.42 29.82 -13.21
CA LEU A 203 -35.00 29.42 -13.21
C LEU A 203 -34.40 29.49 -11.79
N ILE A 204 -34.56 30.61 -11.10
CA ILE A 204 -33.90 30.86 -9.81
C ILE A 204 -34.63 30.14 -8.67
N ASN A 205 -35.96 30.25 -8.61
CA ASN A 205 -36.72 29.82 -7.44
C ASN A 205 -37.16 28.35 -7.50
N ASN A 206 -37.33 27.78 -8.70
CA ASN A 206 -37.86 26.42 -8.86
C ASN A 206 -36.85 25.46 -9.52
N LYS A 207 -35.90 25.96 -10.32
CA LYS A 207 -34.92 25.14 -11.06
C LYS A 207 -33.49 25.24 -10.50
N ASN A 208 -33.32 25.90 -9.34
CA ASN A 208 -32.02 26.11 -8.66
C ASN A 208 -30.92 26.67 -9.59
N GLY A 209 -31.31 27.44 -10.60
CA GLY A 209 -30.39 28.11 -11.49
C GLY A 209 -29.78 29.35 -10.82
N THR A 210 -28.61 29.75 -11.31
CA THR A 210 -27.95 31.00 -10.91
C THR A 210 -28.13 32.04 -12.00
N LEU A 211 -28.43 33.28 -11.59
CA LEU A 211 -28.47 34.43 -12.47
C LEU A 211 -27.35 35.39 -12.08
N LEU A 212 -26.46 35.69 -13.03
CA LEU A 212 -25.51 36.79 -12.93
C LEU A 212 -25.95 37.91 -13.87
N VAL A 213 -25.87 39.14 -13.38
CA VAL A 213 -26.23 40.34 -14.14
C VAL A 213 -25.00 41.21 -14.26
N TYR A 214 -24.67 41.63 -15.46
CA TYR A 214 -23.57 42.53 -15.73
C TYR A 214 -24.09 43.82 -16.34
N HIS A 215 -23.43 44.92 -16.00
CA HIS A 215 -23.63 46.23 -16.61
C HIS A 215 -22.31 46.67 -17.23
N ARG A 216 -22.39 47.31 -18.40
CA ARG A 216 -21.27 48.04 -18.98
C ARG A 216 -21.67 49.44 -19.44
N ASN A 217 -20.75 50.38 -19.25
CA ASN A 217 -20.80 51.72 -19.84
C ASN A 217 -19.37 52.19 -20.17
N GLU A 218 -19.26 53.38 -20.80
CA GLU A 218 -17.98 53.91 -21.25
C GLU A 218 -17.08 54.44 -20.13
N TRP A 219 -17.65 54.83 -18.97
CA TRP A 219 -16.89 55.40 -17.84
C TRP A 219 -16.44 54.36 -16.80
N ASP A 220 -17.31 53.43 -16.43
CA ASP A 220 -17.10 52.49 -15.31
C ASP A 220 -16.65 51.10 -15.79
N GLY A 221 -16.64 50.86 -17.11
CA GLY A 221 -16.24 49.58 -17.68
C GLY A 221 -17.29 48.48 -17.43
N LEU A 222 -16.83 47.25 -17.15
CA LEU A 222 -17.68 46.06 -16.95
C LEU A 222 -17.75 45.68 -15.46
N PHE A 223 -18.95 45.56 -14.90
CA PHE A 223 -19.13 45.09 -13.53
C PHE A 223 -20.38 44.21 -13.35
N SER A 224 -20.37 43.34 -12.35
CA SER A 224 -21.49 42.48 -11.98
C SER A 224 -22.38 43.14 -10.92
N ILE A 225 -23.68 42.93 -10.97
CA ILE A 225 -24.63 43.38 -9.95
C ILE A 225 -24.95 42.19 -9.05
N PRO A 226 -24.75 42.25 -7.72
CA PRO A 226 -24.44 43.42 -6.89
C PRO A 226 -22.95 43.52 -6.54
N SER A 227 -22.18 44.38 -7.21
CA SER A 227 -20.80 44.70 -6.82
C SER A 227 -20.80 45.70 -5.67
N LEU A 228 -20.15 45.37 -4.54
CA LEU A 228 -19.80 46.32 -3.47
C LEU A 228 -18.58 47.17 -3.85
N GLN A 229 -18.53 47.69 -5.09
CA GLN A 229 -17.40 48.51 -5.53
C GLN A 229 -17.70 50.00 -5.40
N TYR A 230 -16.72 50.72 -4.90
CA TYR A 230 -16.67 52.18 -4.80
C TYR A 230 -16.71 52.80 -6.20
N MET A 231 -17.84 53.40 -6.58
CA MET A 231 -18.01 54.13 -7.84
C MET A 231 -17.55 55.59 -7.69
N GLY A 232 -16.24 55.78 -7.45
CA GLY A 232 -15.59 57.11 -7.49
C GLY A 232 -16.04 58.13 -6.43
N SER A 233 -15.41 59.31 -6.45
CA SER A 233 -15.50 60.34 -5.38
C SER A 233 -16.82 61.12 -5.27
N TRP A 234 -17.89 60.68 -5.94
CA TRP A 234 -19.26 61.25 -5.89
C TRP A 234 -20.26 60.18 -5.43
N ASP A 235 -19.93 59.57 -4.29
CA ASP A 235 -20.35 58.25 -3.80
C ASP A 235 -21.87 57.99 -3.82
N VAL A 236 -22.35 57.29 -4.84
CA VAL A 236 -23.67 56.65 -4.83
C VAL A 236 -23.55 55.43 -3.93
N ARG A 237 -23.83 55.58 -2.62
CA ARG A 237 -24.08 54.42 -1.75
C ARG A 237 -25.42 53.76 -2.11
N SER A 238 -25.69 53.48 -3.38
CA SER A 238 -26.93 52.85 -3.77
C SER A 238 -26.97 51.42 -3.26
N SER A 239 -28.00 51.10 -2.49
CA SER A 239 -28.43 49.71 -2.34
C SER A 239 -28.96 49.24 -3.70
N LEU A 240 -28.08 48.67 -4.55
CA LEU A 240 -28.53 47.95 -5.73
C LEU A 240 -29.25 46.70 -5.26
N SER A 241 -30.57 46.81 -5.12
CA SER A 241 -31.45 45.67 -4.92
C SER A 241 -32.13 45.34 -6.23
N TRP A 242 -32.21 44.04 -6.53
CA TRP A 242 -33.06 43.56 -7.60
C TRP A 242 -34.14 42.66 -7.04
N LYS A 243 -35.33 42.78 -7.62
CA LYS A 243 -36.50 41.97 -7.28
C LYS A 243 -37.04 41.34 -8.55
N LEU A 244 -37.55 40.13 -8.35
CA LEU A 244 -38.21 39.34 -9.37
C LEU A 244 -39.66 39.16 -8.92
N ILE A 245 -40.59 39.77 -9.64
CA ILE A 245 -42.00 39.83 -9.25
C ILE A 245 -42.76 38.79 -10.08
N ASN A 246 -43.58 37.95 -9.43
CA ASN A 246 -44.40 36.96 -10.10
C ASN A 246 -45.69 37.59 -10.64
N THR A 247 -45.74 37.88 -11.94
CA THR A 247 -46.92 38.13 -12.77
C THR A 247 -46.79 37.43 -14.14
N LYS A 248 -46.99 36.10 -14.17
CA LYS A 248 -47.27 35.11 -15.24
C LYS A 248 -47.07 35.41 -16.75
N ASP A 249 -47.09 36.64 -17.23
CA ASP A 249 -47.00 37.00 -18.65
C ASP A 249 -45.98 38.13 -18.97
N TRP A 250 -45.42 38.84 -17.97
CA TRP A 250 -44.54 40.01 -18.17
C TRP A 250 -43.09 39.86 -17.62
N GLU A 251 -42.71 38.70 -17.09
CA GLU A 251 -41.54 38.53 -16.20
C GLU A 251 -40.19 38.19 -16.86
N ASN A 252 -39.78 38.97 -17.85
CA ASN A 252 -38.44 38.83 -18.42
C ASN A 252 -37.63 40.09 -18.19
N TYR A 253 -37.67 40.63 -16.98
CA TYR A 253 -36.85 41.76 -16.58
C TYR A 253 -36.47 41.67 -15.11
N ILE A 254 -35.38 42.32 -14.75
CA ILE A 254 -35.06 42.63 -13.37
C ILE A 254 -35.37 44.10 -13.10
N ILE A 255 -35.80 44.39 -11.89
CA ILE A 255 -35.90 45.76 -11.39
C ILE A 255 -34.56 46.10 -10.75
N ILE A 256 -33.97 47.22 -11.12
CA ILE A 256 -32.79 47.75 -10.40
C ILE A 256 -33.21 49.08 -9.80
N GLU A 257 -33.06 49.19 -8.48
CA GLU A 257 -33.32 50.41 -7.73
C GLU A 257 -32.00 51.00 -7.26
N VAL A 258 -31.86 52.31 -7.44
CA VAL A 258 -30.71 53.10 -7.01
C VAL A 258 -31.22 54.25 -6.16
N ASP A 259 -30.91 54.21 -4.87
CA ASP A 259 -31.22 55.27 -3.91
C ASP A 259 -29.95 56.12 -3.68
N TYR A 260 -30.09 57.46 -3.68
CA TYR A 260 -29.01 58.40 -3.42
C TYR A 260 -28.89 58.71 -1.93
N ILE A 261 -27.69 58.60 -1.35
CA ILE A 261 -27.54 58.61 0.12
C ILE A 261 -27.02 59.94 0.71
N SER A 262 -26.40 60.87 -0.05
CA SER A 262 -26.03 62.19 0.55
C SER A 262 -25.72 63.34 -0.42
N GLY A 263 -26.27 64.54 -0.13
CA GLY A 263 -25.75 65.83 -0.62
C GLY A 263 -26.43 66.42 -1.85
N ASP A 264 -26.40 65.70 -2.97
CA ASP A 264 -26.87 66.15 -4.29
C ASP A 264 -28.16 65.45 -4.77
N GLU A 265 -28.64 65.82 -5.97
CA GLU A 265 -29.86 65.31 -6.60
C GLU A 265 -29.55 64.59 -7.93
N PHE A 266 -30.28 63.52 -8.24
CA PHE A 266 -30.24 62.93 -9.58
C PHE A 266 -30.84 63.91 -10.60
N VAL A 267 -30.02 64.40 -11.55
CA VAL A 267 -30.50 65.26 -12.65
C VAL A 267 -30.76 64.49 -13.95
N SER A 268 -30.23 63.28 -14.10
CA SER A 268 -30.62 62.35 -15.17
C SER A 268 -30.30 60.90 -14.82
N ALA A 269 -31.00 59.94 -15.44
CA ALA A 269 -30.65 58.52 -15.34
C ALA A 269 -29.26 58.21 -15.93
N GLY A 270 -28.78 59.06 -16.85
CA GLY A 270 -27.45 58.95 -17.45
C GLY A 270 -26.30 59.29 -16.50
N MET A 271 -26.55 59.93 -15.35
CA MET A 271 -25.53 60.08 -14.32
C MET A 271 -25.32 58.83 -13.47
N VAL A 272 -26.30 57.92 -13.46
CA VAL A 272 -26.26 56.69 -12.67
C VAL A 272 -25.72 55.53 -13.49
N PHE A 273 -26.07 55.48 -14.78
CA PHE A 273 -25.73 54.39 -15.68
C PHE A 273 -24.86 54.82 -16.87
N GLY A 274 -24.51 56.10 -16.98
CA GLY A 274 -23.78 56.69 -18.13
C GLY A 274 -24.70 57.26 -19.21
N THR A 275 -24.20 58.20 -20.02
CA THR A 275 -24.81 58.57 -21.32
C THR A 275 -24.29 57.65 -22.43
N ASP A 276 -25.12 57.41 -23.45
CA ASP A 276 -24.91 56.40 -24.50
C ASP A 276 -25.12 54.96 -24.03
N LYS A 277 -26.42 54.58 -23.99
CA LYS A 277 -26.95 53.22 -23.92
C LYS A 277 -26.18 52.29 -22.97
N PRO A 278 -26.42 52.39 -21.65
CA PRO A 278 -25.98 51.33 -20.76
C PRO A 278 -26.57 50.00 -21.20
N GLU A 279 -25.68 49.02 -21.17
CA GLU A 279 -25.92 47.72 -21.75
C GLU A 279 -25.82 46.69 -20.63
N PHE A 280 -26.93 45.98 -20.42
CA PHE A 280 -27.03 44.90 -19.45
C PHE A 280 -26.78 43.57 -20.13
N ARG A 281 -26.21 42.62 -19.40
CA ARG A 281 -26.09 41.23 -19.83
C ARG A 281 -26.54 40.30 -18.72
N PHE A 282 -27.35 39.33 -19.08
CA PHE A 282 -27.82 38.29 -18.18
C PHE A 282 -27.07 37.00 -18.53
N VAL A 283 -26.44 36.41 -17.53
CA VAL A 283 -25.80 35.10 -17.62
C VAL A 283 -26.60 34.15 -16.73
N MET A 284 -27.35 33.28 -17.38
CA MET A 284 -28.19 32.26 -16.77
C MET A 284 -27.39 30.97 -16.76
N ILE A 285 -27.15 30.45 -15.57
CA ILE A 285 -26.43 29.20 -15.34
C ILE A 285 -27.46 28.21 -14.80
N PRO A 286 -27.88 27.22 -15.60
CA PRO A 286 -28.73 26.14 -15.11
C PRO A 286 -28.03 25.42 -13.96
N GLN A 287 -28.77 24.75 -13.08
CA GLN A 287 -28.20 24.00 -11.94
C GLN A 287 -27.05 23.05 -12.36
N GLY A 288 -27.04 22.60 -13.63
CA GLY A 288 -26.01 21.73 -14.18
C GLY A 288 -25.95 20.40 -13.44
N ALA A 289 -24.93 19.59 -13.73
CA ALA A 289 -24.62 18.45 -12.89
C ALA A 289 -24.19 18.96 -11.51
N ILE A 290 -24.94 18.58 -10.47
CA ILE A 290 -24.49 18.76 -9.09
C ILE A 290 -23.22 17.91 -8.97
N SER A 291 -22.09 18.54 -8.64
CA SER A 291 -20.89 17.78 -8.31
C SER A 291 -21.26 16.83 -7.19
N ALA A 292 -21.25 15.52 -7.46
CA ALA A 292 -21.39 14.49 -6.44
C ALA A 292 -20.12 14.48 -5.57
N SER A 293 -19.93 15.55 -4.82
CA SER A 293 -18.83 15.71 -3.89
C SER A 293 -19.21 16.68 -2.77
N ALA A 294 -20.39 16.45 -2.19
CA ALA A 294 -20.38 16.29 -0.74
C ALA A 294 -20.28 14.78 -0.52
N SER A 295 -19.07 14.26 -0.28
CA SER A 295 -18.99 12.98 0.39
C SER A 295 -19.59 13.19 1.79
N THR A 296 -20.90 13.01 1.94
CA THR A 296 -21.38 12.51 3.22
C THR A 296 -20.82 11.11 3.29
N LYS A 297 -19.61 10.96 3.85
CA LYS A 297 -19.11 9.68 4.33
C LYS A 297 -20.05 9.23 5.45
N PHE A 298 -21.19 8.70 5.06
CA PHE A 298 -21.74 7.53 5.69
C PHE A 298 -21.70 6.52 4.57
N GLY A 299 -20.62 5.73 4.53
CA GLY A 299 -20.62 4.53 3.71
C GLY A 299 -21.88 3.76 4.05
N ASP A 300 -22.52 3.16 3.05
CA ASP A 300 -23.74 2.38 3.24
C ASP A 300 -23.57 1.50 4.49
N ASP A 301 -24.55 1.54 5.39
CA ASP A 301 -24.52 0.70 6.58
C ASP A 301 -24.71 -0.76 6.13
N LEU A 302 -23.58 -1.43 5.86
CA LEU A 302 -23.54 -2.81 5.41
C LEU A 302 -23.79 -3.80 6.56
N SER A 303 -24.10 -3.34 7.78
CA SER A 303 -24.31 -4.21 8.94
C SER A 303 -25.54 -5.12 8.81
N GLY A 304 -26.44 -4.83 7.86
CA GLY A 304 -27.61 -5.65 7.53
C GLY A 304 -27.54 -6.38 6.19
N LEU A 305 -26.41 -6.36 5.47
CA LEU A 305 -26.34 -6.96 4.14
C LEU A 305 -26.39 -8.49 4.22
N SER A 306 -27.32 -9.11 3.48
CA SER A 306 -27.37 -10.56 3.39
C SER A 306 -26.19 -11.10 2.57
N TYR A 307 -25.82 -12.37 2.78
CA TYR A 307 -24.69 -12.97 2.07
C TYR A 307 -24.88 -13.00 0.55
N SER A 308 -26.11 -13.23 0.07
CA SER A 308 -26.45 -13.21 -1.36
C SER A 308 -26.34 -11.81 -1.98
N ASP A 309 -26.69 -10.78 -1.21
CA ASP A 309 -26.58 -9.39 -1.66
C ASP A 309 -25.11 -8.96 -1.70
N ALA A 310 -24.29 -9.41 -0.74
CA ALA A 310 -22.85 -9.19 -0.76
C ALA A 310 -22.18 -9.88 -1.95
N GLN A 311 -22.57 -11.13 -2.26
CA GLN A 311 -22.04 -11.85 -3.43
C GLN A 311 -22.34 -11.13 -4.75
N SER A 312 -23.55 -10.58 -4.88
CA SER A 312 -23.96 -9.83 -6.07
C SER A 312 -23.26 -8.47 -6.16
N LEU A 313 -23.03 -7.82 -5.01
CA LEU A 313 -22.36 -6.51 -4.95
C LEU A 313 -20.88 -6.58 -5.31
N PHE A 314 -20.21 -7.69 -4.96
CA PHE A 314 -18.78 -7.88 -5.18
C PHE A 314 -18.44 -8.88 -6.30
N ASP A 315 -19.45 -9.33 -7.05
CA ASP A 315 -19.33 -10.20 -8.22
C ASP A 315 -18.51 -11.48 -7.94
N PHE A 316 -18.70 -12.06 -6.76
CA PHE A 316 -18.05 -13.32 -6.39
C PHE A 316 -18.68 -14.47 -7.17
N LYS A 317 -17.90 -15.15 -8.02
CA LYS A 317 -18.32 -16.39 -8.67
C LYS A 317 -18.19 -17.56 -7.70
N GLU A 318 -19.20 -18.44 -7.70
CA GLU A 318 -19.19 -19.73 -6.97
C GLU A 318 -17.97 -20.61 -7.32
#